data_AF-A0A955NTW5-F1
#
_entry.id   AF-A0A955NTW5-F1
#
_cell.length_a   1.000
_cell.length_b   1.000
_cell.length_c   1.000
_cell.angle_alpha   90.00
_cell.angle_beta   90.00
_cell.angle_gamma   90.00
#
_symmetry.space_group_name_H-M   'P 1'
#
loop_
_entity.id
_entity.type
_entity.pdbx_description
1 polymer ?
#
loop_
_entity_poly.entity_id
_entity_poly.type
_entity_poly.pdbx_seq_one_letter_code
_entity_poly.pdbx_strand_id
1 'polypeptide(L)'
;MQAQVTAPQVNGIDLETLQQTVAAIQEDPALGKCVFRASNKWIGGTKNRTTVSEFHAAKQDFEHPTPFTMNADEPPMLAGGDSAPNPVEHLLNALAGCVTTSMVAHAAVRGIHIEELESEVEGNIALNGFLGLDPTMPLG
;
A
#
# COMPACT_ATOMS: atom_id res chain seq x y z
N MET A 1 -12.74 6.19 38.92
CA MET A 1 -12.05 5.55 37.76
C MET A 1 -13.14 5.04 36.84
N GLN A 2 -13.38 5.69 35.70
CA GLN A 2 -14.32 5.17 34.72
C GLN A 2 -13.62 4.02 33.98
N ALA A 3 -14.23 2.83 34.00
CA ALA A 3 -13.77 1.72 33.20
C ALA A 3 -13.94 2.09 31.73
N GLN A 4 -12.83 2.19 31.01
CA GLN A 4 -12.84 2.43 29.58
C GLN A 4 -13.33 1.15 28.93
N VAL A 5 -14.55 1.17 28.38
CA VAL A 5 -15.09 0.06 27.60
C VAL A 5 -14.24 -0.04 26.34
N THR A 6 -13.38 -1.05 26.25
CA THR A 6 -12.58 -1.31 25.05
C THR A 6 -13.52 -1.75 23.93
N ALA A 7 -13.51 -1.03 22.81
CA ALA A 7 -14.27 -1.40 21.62
C ALA A 7 -13.94 -2.85 21.20
N PRO A 8 -14.91 -3.61 20.64
CA PRO A 8 -14.65 -4.97 20.20
C PRO A 8 -13.58 -4.97 19.10
N GLN A 9 -12.45 -5.64 19.38
CA GLN A 9 -11.35 -5.79 18.43
C GLN A 9 -11.22 -7.24 17.97
N VAL A 10 -10.97 -7.44 16.67
CA VAL A 10 -10.61 -8.75 16.10
C VAL A 10 -9.41 -8.55 15.19
N ASN A 11 -8.36 -9.37 15.39
CA ASN A 11 -7.08 -9.28 14.66
C ASN A 11 -6.43 -7.87 14.73
N GLY A 12 -6.63 -7.16 15.85
CA GLY A 12 -6.13 -5.80 16.05
C GLY A 12 -6.94 -4.70 15.34
N ILE A 13 -8.04 -5.03 14.67
CA ILE A 13 -8.93 -4.07 14.01
C ILE A 13 -10.05 -3.66 14.96
N ASP A 14 -10.24 -2.36 15.14
CA ASP A 14 -11.39 -1.78 15.83
C ASP A 14 -12.65 -1.93 14.97
N LEU A 15 -13.53 -2.85 15.39
CA LEU A 15 -14.75 -3.14 14.66
C LEU A 15 -15.80 -2.04 14.80
N GLU A 16 -15.79 -1.28 15.89
CA GLU A 16 -16.74 -0.18 16.09
C GLU A 16 -16.44 0.95 15.09
N THR A 17 -15.19 1.39 15.02
CA THR A 17 -14.75 2.42 14.06
C THR A 17 -15.02 1.98 12.60
N LEU A 18 -14.75 0.71 12.28
CA LEU A 18 -14.99 0.19 10.93
C LEU A 18 -16.49 0.15 10.60
N GLN A 19 -17.34 -0.29 11.53
CA GLN A 19 -18.79 -0.30 11.34
C GLN A 19 -19.37 1.10 11.18
N GLN A 20 -18.90 2.08 11.97
CA GLN A 20 -19.28 3.48 11.83
C GLN A 20 -18.92 4.02 10.44
N THR A 21 -17.72 3.69 9.94
CA THR A 21 -17.28 4.06 8.60
C THR A 21 -18.20 3.47 7.52
N VAL A 22 -18.54 2.18 7.63
CA VAL A 22 -19.45 1.52 6.69
C VAL A 22 -20.84 2.15 6.72
N ALA A 23 -21.38 2.40 7.92
CA ALA A 23 -22.70 3.02 8.07
C ALA A 23 -22.75 4.42 7.44
N ALA A 24 -21.71 5.23 7.67
CA ALA A 24 -21.61 6.57 7.06
C ALA A 24 -21.57 6.49 5.52
N ILE A 25 -20.82 5.56 4.93
CA ILE A 25 -20.76 5.37 3.48
C ILE A 25 -22.09 4.83 2.92
N GLN A 26 -22.80 3.98 3.67
CA GLN A 26 -24.13 3.49 3.28
C GLN A 26 -25.16 4.63 3.24
N GLU A 27 -25.10 5.54 4.20
CA GLU A 27 -25.95 6.74 4.24
C GLU A 27 -25.59 7.74 3.13
N ASP A 28 -24.29 7.92 2.87
CA ASP A 28 -23.77 8.83 1.85
C ASP A 28 -22.64 8.18 1.02
N PRO A 29 -22.98 7.51 -0.10
CA PRO A 29 -22.01 6.78 -0.92
C PRO A 29 -20.86 7.64 -1.46
N ALA A 30 -21.04 8.96 -1.54
CA ALA A 30 -19.97 9.85 -1.97
C ALA A 30 -18.82 9.95 -0.95
N LEU A 31 -19.04 9.60 0.33
CA LEU A 31 -17.98 9.51 1.34
C LEU A 31 -16.95 8.41 1.03
N GLY A 32 -17.34 7.38 0.28
CA GLY A 32 -16.45 6.27 -0.11
C GLY A 32 -15.48 6.59 -1.25
N LYS A 33 -15.51 7.82 -1.80
CA LYS A 33 -14.58 8.23 -2.87
C LYS A 33 -13.28 8.74 -2.25
N CYS A 34 -12.20 8.05 -2.56
CA CYS A 34 -10.85 8.41 -2.09
C CYS A 34 -9.92 8.75 -3.26
N VAL A 35 -8.98 9.67 -3.03
CA VAL A 35 -7.86 9.96 -3.93
C VAL A 35 -6.57 9.88 -3.13
N PHE A 36 -5.71 8.92 -3.45
CA PHE A 36 -4.40 8.78 -2.81
C PHE A 36 -3.33 9.43 -3.69
N ARG A 37 -2.34 10.07 -3.06
CA ARG A 37 -1.33 10.86 -3.76
C ARG A 37 0.07 10.47 -3.29
N ALA A 38 1.00 10.47 -4.24
CA ALA A 38 2.41 10.34 -4.00
C ALA A 38 3.16 11.30 -4.92
N SER A 39 4.23 11.90 -4.42
CA SER A 39 5.16 12.72 -5.22
C SER A 39 6.51 12.02 -5.28
N ASN A 40 7.24 12.14 -6.40
CA ASN A 40 8.55 11.52 -6.54
C ASN A 40 9.59 12.56 -6.96
N LYS A 41 10.80 12.43 -6.40
CA LYS A 41 11.95 13.26 -6.73
C LYS A 41 13.12 12.37 -7.15
N TRP A 42 13.64 12.63 -8.35
CA TRP A 42 14.92 12.08 -8.79
C TRP A 42 16.07 12.64 -7.94
N ILE A 43 16.97 11.76 -7.51
CA ILE A 43 18.12 12.12 -6.67
C ILE A 43 19.42 12.06 -7.49
N GLY A 44 19.56 11.05 -8.36
CA GLY A 44 20.74 10.88 -9.21
C GLY A 44 20.96 9.41 -9.59
N GLY A 45 21.42 9.17 -10.82
CA GLY A 45 21.48 7.81 -11.38
C GLY A 45 20.09 7.17 -11.40
N THR A 46 20.00 5.92 -10.98
CA THR A 46 18.75 5.14 -10.79
C THR A 46 18.00 5.53 -9.52
N LYS A 47 18.59 6.35 -8.64
CA LYS A 47 18.02 6.69 -7.33
C LYS A 47 16.94 7.75 -7.42
N ASN A 48 15.82 7.47 -6.77
CA ASN A 48 14.71 8.40 -6.60
C ASN A 48 14.02 8.20 -5.24
N ARG A 49 13.23 9.18 -4.82
CA ARG A 49 12.49 9.15 -3.56
C ARG A 49 11.04 9.52 -3.77
N THR A 50 10.16 8.62 -3.36
CA THR A 50 8.72 8.86 -3.27
C THR A 50 8.37 9.38 -1.88
N THR A 51 7.48 10.37 -1.81
CA THR A 51 6.91 10.92 -0.58
C THR A 51 5.38 10.83 -0.64
N VAL A 52 4.78 10.29 0.41
CA VAL A 52 3.32 10.24 0.65
C VAL A 52 3.00 11.11 1.85
N SER A 53 2.28 12.20 1.63
CA SER A 53 1.97 13.19 2.67
C SER A 53 0.48 13.45 2.86
N GLU A 54 -0.34 13.21 1.83
CA GLU A 54 -1.75 13.61 1.82
C GLU A 54 -2.63 12.66 1.02
N PHE A 55 -3.92 12.68 1.32
CA PHE A 55 -4.96 11.99 0.57
C PHE A 55 -6.30 12.70 0.71
N HIS A 56 -7.20 12.48 -0.24
CA HIS A 56 -8.60 12.90 -0.16
C HIS A 56 -9.47 11.71 0.24
N ALA A 57 -10.31 11.85 1.25
CA ALA A 57 -11.32 10.86 1.64
C ALA A 57 -12.48 11.55 2.36
N ALA A 58 -13.65 10.91 2.46
CA ALA A 58 -14.78 11.47 3.21
C ALA A 58 -15.08 12.95 2.88
N LYS A 59 -14.92 13.33 1.59
CA LYS A 59 -15.13 14.67 1.04
C LYS A 59 -14.19 15.78 1.57
N GLN A 60 -13.04 15.42 2.15
CA GLN A 60 -12.05 16.36 2.63
C GLN A 60 -10.62 15.87 2.36
N ASP A 61 -9.66 16.80 2.37
CA ASP A 61 -8.24 16.46 2.30
C ASP A 61 -7.67 16.24 3.70
N PHE A 62 -6.82 15.24 3.82
CA PHE A 62 -6.11 14.85 5.03
C PHE A 62 -4.60 14.91 4.78
N GLU A 63 -3.87 15.37 5.78
CA GLU A 63 -2.42 15.30 5.84
C GLU A 63 -1.99 14.25 6.87
N HIS A 64 -0.99 13.45 6.54
CA HIS A 64 -0.33 12.59 7.52
C HIS A 64 0.43 13.46 8.53
N PRO A 65 0.39 13.15 9.84
CA PRO A 65 1.17 13.88 10.84
C PRO A 65 2.68 13.92 10.53
N THR A 66 3.18 12.84 9.92
CA THR A 66 4.54 12.73 9.40
C THR A 66 4.48 12.12 8.00
N PRO A 67 5.08 12.74 6.96
CA PRO A 67 5.14 12.16 5.64
C PRO A 67 5.93 10.85 5.60
N PHE A 68 5.46 9.88 4.84
CA PHE A 68 6.21 8.64 4.57
C PHE A 68 7.13 8.84 3.38
N THR A 69 8.35 8.30 3.46
CA THR A 69 9.31 8.36 2.35
C THR A 69 9.85 6.97 2.02
N MET A 70 9.97 6.68 0.73
CA MET A 70 10.49 5.42 0.22
C MET A 70 11.53 5.76 -0.86
N ASN A 71 12.72 5.19 -0.74
CA ASN A 71 13.72 5.29 -1.80
C ASN A 71 13.56 4.10 -2.75
N ALA A 72 13.85 4.33 -4.02
CA ALA A 72 14.05 3.27 -5.00
C ALA A 72 15.41 3.44 -5.67
N ASP A 73 16.03 2.32 -6.03
CA ASP A 73 17.30 2.22 -6.74
C ASP A 73 17.24 1.00 -7.69
N GLU A 74 18.34 0.64 -8.32
CA GLU A 74 18.47 -0.59 -9.09
C GLU A 74 19.71 -1.37 -8.64
N PRO A 75 19.77 -2.69 -8.89
CA PRO A 75 20.98 -3.47 -8.66
C PRO A 75 22.10 -3.07 -9.64
N PRO A 76 23.36 -3.46 -9.40
CA PRO A 76 24.48 -3.06 -10.25
C PRO A 76 24.35 -3.51 -11.71
N MET A 77 23.69 -4.66 -11.95
CA MET A 77 23.42 -5.16 -13.30
C MET A 77 22.48 -4.27 -14.12
N LEU A 78 21.67 -3.44 -13.46
CA LEU A 78 20.80 -2.41 -14.06
C LEU A 78 21.36 -1.00 -13.82
N ALA A 79 22.68 -0.90 -13.66
CA ALA A 79 23.43 0.36 -13.48
C ALA A 79 23.07 1.16 -12.23
N GLY A 80 22.52 0.51 -11.20
CA GLY A 80 22.24 1.15 -9.92
C GLY A 80 23.23 0.83 -8.80
N GLY A 81 22.95 1.39 -7.63
CA GLY A 81 23.83 1.30 -6.45
C GLY A 81 23.37 0.31 -5.40
N ASP A 82 22.30 -0.46 -5.65
CA ASP A 82 21.71 -1.43 -4.72
C ASP A 82 21.41 -0.86 -3.32
N SER A 83 21.07 0.43 -3.26
CA SER A 83 20.89 1.15 -1.98
C SER A 83 19.45 1.20 -1.47
N ALA A 84 18.51 0.68 -2.26
CA ALA A 84 17.10 0.52 -1.93
C ALA A 84 16.46 -0.50 -2.89
N PRO A 85 15.30 -1.09 -2.56
CA PRO A 85 14.55 -1.95 -3.48
C PRO A 85 14.22 -1.23 -4.79
N ASN A 86 14.13 -1.99 -5.87
CA ASN A 86 13.78 -1.44 -7.17
C ASN A 86 12.27 -1.17 -7.30
N PRO A 87 11.83 -0.42 -8.32
CA PRO A 87 10.42 -0.08 -8.48
C PRO A 87 9.49 -1.29 -8.60
N VAL A 88 9.93 -2.39 -9.22
CA VAL A 88 9.09 -3.60 -9.36
C VAL A 88 8.98 -4.38 -8.05
N GLU A 89 10.00 -4.40 -7.22
CA GLU A 89 9.95 -4.94 -5.85
C GLU A 89 9.00 -4.12 -4.97
N HIS A 90 8.99 -2.78 -5.13
CA HIS A 90 7.99 -1.92 -4.47
C HIS A 90 6.56 -2.24 -4.91
N LEU A 91 6.35 -2.58 -6.18
CA LEU A 91 5.05 -3.03 -6.68
C LEU A 91 4.62 -4.35 -6.02
N LEU A 92 5.52 -5.32 -5.90
CA LEU A 92 5.24 -6.59 -5.21
C LEU A 92 4.94 -6.38 -3.72
N ASN A 93 5.70 -5.50 -3.05
CA ASN A 93 5.44 -5.08 -1.68
C ASN A 93 4.04 -4.47 -1.52
N ALA A 94 3.66 -3.55 -2.42
CA ALA A 94 2.32 -2.94 -2.39
C ALA A 94 1.21 -3.98 -2.59
N LEU A 95 1.41 -4.95 -3.48
CA LEU A 95 0.46 -6.05 -3.70
C LEU A 95 0.33 -6.94 -2.47
N ALA A 96 1.45 -7.41 -1.92
CA ALA A 96 1.48 -8.27 -0.73
C ALA A 96 0.79 -7.60 0.46
N GLY A 97 1.09 -6.33 0.71
CA GLY A 97 0.45 -5.53 1.76
C GLY A 97 -1.04 -5.38 1.54
N CYS A 98 -1.47 -5.04 0.32
CA CYS A 98 -2.89 -4.84 0.01
C CYS A 98 -3.72 -6.11 0.22
N VAL A 99 -3.23 -7.27 -0.24
CA VAL A 99 -3.92 -8.55 -0.08
C VAL A 99 -3.99 -8.95 1.40
N THR A 100 -2.87 -8.83 2.12
CA THR A 100 -2.78 -9.16 3.56
C THR A 100 -3.74 -8.31 4.38
N THR A 101 -3.70 -6.99 4.24
CA THR A 101 -4.60 -6.07 4.96
C THR A 101 -6.06 -6.36 4.63
N SER A 102 -6.39 -6.60 3.36
CA SER A 102 -7.76 -6.91 2.94
C SER A 102 -8.25 -8.22 3.56
N MET A 103 -7.42 -9.27 3.60
CA MET A 103 -7.77 -10.55 4.21
C MET A 103 -8.04 -10.40 5.71
N VAL A 104 -7.17 -9.70 6.44
CA VAL A 104 -7.33 -9.46 7.89
C VAL A 104 -8.59 -8.65 8.17
N ALA A 105 -8.86 -7.59 7.39
CA ALA A 105 -10.06 -6.76 7.53
C ALA A 105 -11.35 -7.56 7.31
N HIS A 106 -11.42 -8.37 6.25
CA HIS A 106 -12.59 -9.21 5.99
C HIS A 106 -12.78 -10.32 7.03
N ALA A 107 -11.69 -10.92 7.53
CA ALA A 107 -11.75 -11.89 8.62
C ALA A 107 -12.30 -11.24 9.90
N ALA A 108 -11.81 -10.04 10.24
CA ALA A 108 -12.23 -9.29 11.41
C ALA A 108 -13.74 -8.97 11.39
N VAL A 109 -14.26 -8.47 10.26
CA VAL A 109 -15.71 -8.19 10.09
C VAL A 109 -16.56 -9.45 10.23
N ARG A 110 -16.02 -10.63 9.92
CA ARG A 110 -16.69 -11.92 10.05
C ARG A 110 -16.48 -12.59 11.41
N GLY A 111 -15.75 -11.96 12.33
CA GLY A 111 -15.41 -12.53 13.64
C GLY A 111 -14.45 -13.72 13.56
N ILE A 112 -13.70 -13.86 12.46
CA ILE A 112 -12.71 -14.93 12.27
C ILE A 112 -11.37 -14.46 12.84
N HIS A 113 -10.89 -15.16 13.86
CA HIS A 113 -9.58 -14.89 14.43
C HIS A 113 -8.48 -15.53 13.59
N ILE A 114 -7.42 -14.75 13.31
CA ILE A 114 -6.22 -15.21 12.61
C ILE A 114 -5.10 -15.29 13.65
N GLU A 115 -4.51 -16.47 13.80
CA GLU A 115 -3.33 -16.66 14.64
C GLU A 115 -2.06 -16.20 13.92
N GLU A 116 -1.93 -16.54 12.63
CA GLU A 116 -0.78 -16.20 11.78
C GLU A 116 -1.20 -16.07 10.31
N LEU A 117 -0.57 -15.14 9.58
CA LEU A 117 -0.74 -14.95 8.14
C LEU A 117 0.56 -14.45 7.52
N GLU A 118 1.05 -15.20 6.53
CA GLU A 118 2.21 -14.84 5.71
C GLU A 118 1.87 -14.94 4.22
N SER A 119 2.54 -14.15 3.39
CA SER A 119 2.36 -14.16 1.94
C SER A 119 3.69 -13.97 1.22
N GLU A 120 3.92 -14.77 0.18
CA GLU A 120 5.04 -14.64 -0.74
C GLU A 120 4.51 -14.30 -2.14
N VAL A 121 5.16 -13.37 -2.83
CA VAL A 121 4.73 -12.88 -4.14
C VAL A 121 5.93 -12.84 -5.09
N GLU A 122 5.78 -13.47 -6.24
CA GLU A 122 6.77 -13.46 -7.33
C GLU A 122 6.19 -12.74 -8.56
N GLY A 123 7.04 -11.96 -9.23
CA GLY A 123 6.74 -11.35 -10.52
C GLY A 123 7.90 -11.55 -11.49
N ASN A 124 7.58 -11.90 -12.73
CA ASN A 124 8.58 -12.13 -13.77
C ASN A 124 8.57 -10.97 -14.77
N ILE A 125 9.74 -10.42 -15.07
CA ILE A 125 9.94 -9.37 -16.07
C ILE A 125 10.93 -9.80 -17.14
N ALA A 126 10.63 -9.49 -18.40
CA ALA A 126 11.53 -9.73 -19.52
C ALA A 126 12.30 -8.45 -19.85
N LEU A 127 13.57 -8.39 -19.46
CA LEU A 127 14.43 -7.23 -19.74
C LEU A 127 14.58 -6.96 -21.25
N ASN A 128 14.46 -7.99 -22.09
CA ASN A 128 14.50 -7.88 -23.54
C ASN A 128 13.41 -6.95 -24.06
N GLY A 129 12.20 -7.07 -23.50
CA GLY A 129 11.08 -6.20 -23.85
C GLY A 129 11.25 -4.82 -23.24
N PHE A 130 11.58 -4.74 -21.94
CA PHE A 130 11.83 -3.46 -21.26
C PHE A 130 12.88 -2.59 -21.94
N LEU A 131 13.97 -3.20 -22.42
CA LEU A 131 15.06 -2.51 -23.13
C LEU A 131 14.79 -2.32 -24.63
N GLY A 132 13.63 -2.74 -25.14
CA GLY A 132 13.25 -2.61 -26.54
C GLY A 132 14.07 -3.46 -27.51
N LEU A 133 14.68 -4.55 -27.02
CA LEU A 133 15.51 -5.47 -27.80
C LEU A 133 14.68 -6.53 -28.55
N ASP A 134 13.49 -6.84 -28.03
CA ASP A 134 12.57 -7.79 -28.63
C ASP A 134 11.14 -7.24 -28.64
N PRO A 135 10.58 -6.87 -29.81
CA PRO A 135 9.24 -6.32 -29.92
C PRO A 135 8.12 -7.35 -29.67
N THR A 136 8.46 -8.64 -29.57
CA THR A 136 7.49 -9.71 -29.25
C THR A 136 7.35 -9.94 -27.75
N MET A 137 8.21 -9.34 -26.93
CA MET A 137 8.19 -9.48 -25.48
C MET A 137 7.41 -8.33 -24.81
N PRO A 138 6.74 -8.57 -23.68
CA PRO A 138 6.13 -7.50 -22.87
C PRO A 138 7.19 -6.48 -22.43
N LEU A 139 6.83 -5.20 -22.43
CA LEU A 139 7.74 -4.10 -22.04
C LEU A 139 8.05 -4.06 -20.53
N GLY A 140 7.39 -4.89 -19.74
CA GLY A 140 7.33 -4.77 -18.27
C GLY A 140 5.90 -4.64 -17.81
#